data_AF-A0A536ZLY0-F1
#
_entry.id   AF-A0A536ZLY0-F1
#
_cell.length_a   1.000
_cell.length_b   1.000
_cell.length_c   1.000
_cell.angle_alpha   90.00
_cell.angle_beta   90.00
_cell.angle_gamma   90.00
#
_symmetry.space_group_name_H-M   'P 1'
#
loop_
_entity.id
_entity.type
_entity.pdbx_description
1 polymer ?
#
loop_
_entity_poly.entity_id
_entity_poly.type
_entity_poly.pdbx_seq_one_letter_code
_entity_poly.pdbx_strand_id
1 'polypeptide(L)'
;MNPALLAALAEGAMVVTPNRRLARFLHRDFDLAQRARGLTAWPTPSILPYPQWLEALWAEAVAADAMTDAALLLTPAQSTLQWRRLVEADDERVPLLDPGGAAALAADAWSLVHQWGAGGESWRAWRRDANDADDP
;
A
#
# COMPACT_ATOMS: atom_id res chain seq x y z
N MET A 1 19.98 -19.59 -1.23
CA MET A 1 18.93 -19.37 -2.26
C MET A 1 18.60 -20.63 -3.05
N ASN A 2 17.34 -20.83 -3.46
CA ASN A 2 16.94 -21.87 -4.42
C ASN A 2 17.63 -21.64 -5.79
N PRO A 3 18.26 -22.66 -6.42
CA PRO A 3 18.94 -22.52 -7.71
C PRO A 3 18.04 -22.00 -8.84
N ALA A 4 16.78 -22.41 -8.88
CA ALA A 4 15.82 -21.95 -9.89
C ALA A 4 15.52 -20.44 -9.75
N LEU A 5 15.45 -19.96 -8.49
CA LEU A 5 15.25 -18.54 -8.21
C LEU A 5 16.47 -17.70 -8.63
N LEU A 6 17.69 -18.22 -8.42
CA LEU A 6 18.91 -17.57 -8.88
C LEU A 6 18.96 -17.46 -10.41
N ALA A 7 18.62 -18.55 -11.11
CA ALA A 7 18.58 -18.57 -12.56
C ALA A 7 17.56 -17.56 -13.11
N ALA A 8 16.33 -17.55 -12.57
CA ALA A 8 15.30 -16.61 -12.96
C ALA A 8 15.73 -15.15 -12.74
N LEU A 9 16.33 -14.83 -11.59
CA LEU A 9 16.85 -13.49 -11.32
C LEU A 9 17.99 -13.09 -12.28
N ALA A 10 18.86 -14.04 -12.64
CA ALA A 10 19.92 -13.80 -13.62
C ALA A 10 19.38 -13.61 -15.05
N GLU A 11 18.23 -14.21 -15.37
CA GLU A 11 17.48 -14.02 -16.62
C GLU A 11 16.63 -12.73 -16.63
N GLY A 12 16.65 -11.95 -15.54
CA GLY A 12 15.94 -10.67 -15.44
C GLY A 12 14.51 -10.77 -14.90
N ALA A 13 14.10 -11.91 -14.35
CA ALA A 13 12.81 -12.05 -13.71
C ALA A 13 12.66 -11.10 -12.51
N MET A 14 11.44 -10.62 -12.28
CA MET A 14 11.09 -9.85 -11.09
C MET A 14 10.58 -10.75 -9.98
N VAL A 15 11.18 -10.64 -8.80
CA VAL A 15 10.75 -11.35 -7.59
C VAL A 15 10.03 -10.39 -6.67
N VAL A 16 8.77 -10.70 -6.37
CA VAL A 16 7.96 -9.93 -5.42
C VAL A 16 8.02 -10.60 -4.04
N THR A 17 8.35 -9.83 -3.00
CA THR A 17 8.45 -10.32 -1.62
C THR A 17 7.34 -9.74 -0.75
N PRO A 18 6.90 -10.45 0.32
CA PRO A 18 5.87 -9.91 1.22
C PRO A 18 6.35 -8.70 2.03
N ASN A 19 7.67 -8.54 2.21
CA ASN A 19 8.23 -7.43 2.97
C ASN A 19 9.69 -7.09 2.59
N ARG A 20 10.16 -5.95 3.09
CA ARG A 20 11.53 -5.44 2.92
C ARG A 20 12.60 -6.32 3.56
N ARG A 21 12.26 -7.10 4.60
CA ARG A 21 13.22 -8.00 5.25
C ARG A 21 13.59 -9.15 4.33
N LEU A 22 12.61 -9.78 3.68
CA LEU A 22 12.88 -10.84 2.72
C LEU A 22 13.57 -10.31 1.46
N ALA A 23 13.17 -9.16 0.94
CA ALA A 23 13.85 -8.54 -0.21
C ALA A 23 15.35 -8.36 0.04
N ARG A 24 15.72 -7.76 1.18
CA ARG A 24 17.14 -7.58 1.57
C ARG A 24 17.86 -8.91 1.76
N PHE A 25 17.20 -9.92 2.31
CA PHE A 25 17.78 -11.24 2.45
C PHE A 25 18.12 -11.85 1.09
N LEU A 26 17.18 -11.82 0.14
CA LEU A 26 17.38 -12.36 -1.21
C LEU A 26 18.44 -11.58 -1.99
N HIS A 27 18.47 -10.25 -1.88
CA HIS A 27 19.55 -9.43 -2.48
C HIS A 27 20.93 -9.90 -2.00
N ARG A 28 21.12 -10.08 -0.69
CA ARG A 28 22.41 -10.56 -0.15
C ARG A 28 22.75 -11.97 -0.60
N ASP A 29 21.77 -12.87 -0.61
CA ASP A 29 21.97 -14.25 -1.07
C ASP A 29 22.39 -14.28 -2.55
N PHE A 30 21.80 -13.40 -3.38
CA PHE A 30 22.17 -13.24 -4.79
C PHE A 30 23.61 -12.72 -4.92
N ASP A 31 23.96 -11.66 -4.19
CA ASP A 31 25.30 -11.09 -4.21
C ASP A 31 26.37 -12.10 -3.78
N LEU A 32 26.09 -12.91 -2.75
CA LEU A 32 27.00 -13.97 -2.31
C LEU A 32 27.18 -15.04 -3.40
N ALA A 33 26.10 -15.43 -4.08
CA ALA A 33 26.17 -16.40 -5.18
C ALA A 33 26.99 -15.85 -6.36
N GLN A 34 26.82 -14.57 -6.71
CA GLN A 34 27.58 -13.94 -7.79
C GLN A 34 29.07 -13.80 -7.45
N ARG A 35 29.41 -13.45 -6.19
CA ARG A 35 30.79 -13.44 -5.71
C ARG A 35 31.43 -14.82 -5.73
N ALA A 36 30.70 -15.85 -5.33
CA ALA A 36 31.20 -17.24 -5.37
C ALA A 36 31.50 -17.72 -6.80
N ARG A 37 30.87 -17.11 -7.81
CA ARG A 37 31.18 -17.34 -9.24
C ARG A 37 32.38 -16.55 -9.74
N GLY A 38 33.07 -15.80 -8.87
CA GLY A 38 34.24 -15.00 -9.22
C GLY A 38 33.91 -13.69 -9.94
N LEU A 39 32.64 -13.28 -9.98
CA LEU A 39 32.25 -12.01 -10.58
C LEU A 39 32.64 -10.86 -9.64
N THR A 40 33.06 -9.74 -10.24
CA THR A 40 33.42 -8.51 -9.52
C THR A 40 32.33 -7.44 -9.63
N ALA A 41 31.46 -7.54 -10.63
CA ALA A 41 30.29 -6.70 -10.83
C ALA A 41 29.18 -7.50 -11.54
N TRP A 42 27.92 -7.17 -11.23
CA TRP A 42 26.72 -7.75 -11.86
C TRP A 42 25.57 -6.73 -11.80
N PRO A 43 24.58 -6.84 -12.70
CA PRO A 43 23.35 -6.07 -12.60
C PRO A 43 22.62 -6.34 -11.28
N THR A 44 22.02 -5.31 -10.70
CA THR A 44 21.19 -5.47 -9.51
C THR A 44 19.94 -6.30 -9.85
N PRO A 45 19.65 -7.39 -9.10
CA PRO A 45 18.48 -8.22 -9.38
C PRO A 45 17.17 -7.46 -9.06
N SER A 46 16.12 -7.72 -9.84
CA SER A 46 14.79 -7.11 -9.66
C SER A 46 14.03 -7.80 -8.51
N ILE A 47 14.32 -7.41 -7.28
CA ILE A 47 13.64 -7.94 -6.08
C ILE A 47 12.93 -6.79 -5.35
N LEU A 48 11.60 -6.79 -5.38
CA LEU A 48 10.77 -5.71 -4.83
C LEU A 48 9.79 -6.24 -3.77
N PRO A 49 9.63 -5.54 -2.63
CA PRO A 49 8.48 -5.77 -1.75
C PRO A 49 7.16 -5.50 -2.48
N TYR A 50 6.12 -6.25 -2.14
CA TYR A 50 4.79 -6.16 -2.75
C TYR A 50 4.23 -4.71 -2.84
N PRO A 51 4.29 -3.87 -1.79
CA PRO A 51 3.81 -2.49 -1.91
C PRO A 51 4.59 -1.66 -2.96
N GLN A 52 5.90 -1.87 -3.04
CA GLN A 52 6.77 -1.16 -3.99
C GLN A 52 6.53 -1.64 -5.43
N TRP A 53 6.21 -2.93 -5.61
CA TRP A 53 5.81 -3.46 -6.90
C TRP A 53 4.49 -2.85 -7.39
N LEU A 54 3.50 -2.69 -6.50
CA LEU A 54 2.25 -2.00 -6.83
C LEU A 54 2.47 -0.52 -7.20
N GLU A 55 3.32 0.20 -6.46
CA GLU A 55 3.69 1.58 -6.78
C GLU A 55 4.35 1.68 -8.17
N ALA A 56 5.21 0.72 -8.52
CA ALA A 56 5.85 0.68 -9.84
C ALA A 56 4.82 0.43 -10.96
N LEU A 57 3.92 -0.54 -10.79
CA LEU A 57 2.84 -0.78 -11.76
C LEU A 57 1.93 0.44 -11.93
N TRP A 58 1.62 1.14 -10.85
CA TRP A 58 0.85 2.39 -10.91
C TRP A 58 1.58 3.44 -11.74
N ALA A 59 2.87 3.66 -11.46
CA ALA A 59 3.67 4.63 -12.21
C ALA A 59 3.77 4.27 -13.71
N GLU A 60 3.94 2.99 -14.03
CA GLU A 60 3.94 2.48 -15.41
C GLU A 60 2.59 2.72 -16.12
N ALA A 61 1.47 2.45 -15.44
CA ALA A 61 0.14 2.66 -15.99
C ALA A 61 -0.14 4.14 -16.29
N VAL A 62 0.28 5.04 -15.37
CA VAL A 62 0.17 6.50 -15.57
C VAL A 62 1.06 6.95 -16.73
N ALA A 63 2.32 6.49 -16.79
CA ALA A 63 3.24 6.87 -17.86
C ALA A 63 2.81 6.38 -19.24
N ALA A 64 2.09 5.25 -19.31
CA ALA A 64 1.55 4.70 -20.53
C ALA A 64 0.22 5.32 -20.98
N ASP A 65 -0.31 6.31 -20.25
CA ASP A 65 -1.66 6.87 -20.45
C ASP A 65 -2.75 5.77 -20.49
N ALA A 66 -2.50 4.66 -19.78
CA ALA A 66 -3.37 3.48 -19.80
C ALA A 66 -4.64 3.68 -18.95
N MET A 67 -4.74 4.81 -18.24
CA MET A 67 -5.85 5.15 -17.36
C MET A 67 -6.44 6.50 -17.76
N THR A 68 -7.70 6.50 -18.17
CA THR A 68 -8.47 7.73 -18.30
C THR A 68 -8.73 8.28 -16.91
N ASP A 69 -8.26 9.50 -16.63
CA ASP A 69 -8.38 10.17 -15.33
C ASP A 69 -7.63 9.48 -14.18
N ALA A 70 -6.33 9.26 -14.38
CA ALA A 70 -5.47 8.69 -13.34
C ALA A 70 -5.51 9.54 -12.05
N ALA A 71 -6.13 9.00 -11.00
CA ALA A 71 -6.20 9.66 -9.70
C ALA A 71 -4.79 9.86 -9.10
N LEU A 72 -4.55 11.01 -8.48
CA LEU A 72 -3.28 11.27 -7.82
C LEU A 72 -3.06 10.27 -6.67
N LEU A 73 -2.01 9.46 -6.75
CA LEU A 73 -1.61 8.58 -5.64
C LEU A 73 -1.01 9.42 -4.51
N LEU A 74 -1.72 9.50 -3.38
CA LEU A 74 -1.26 10.25 -2.23
C LEU A 74 -0.11 9.53 -1.52
N THR A 75 0.90 10.29 -1.14
CA THR A 75 1.93 9.82 -0.20
C THR A 75 1.30 9.59 1.18
N PRO A 76 1.94 8.78 2.06
CA PRO A 76 1.45 8.58 3.43
C PRO A 76 1.19 9.89 4.18
N ALA A 77 2.10 10.87 4.04
CA ALA A 77 1.96 12.17 4.68
C ALA A 77 0.78 12.99 4.12
N GLN A 78 0.57 12.97 2.80
CA GLN A 78 -0.58 13.62 2.17
C GLN A 78 -1.89 12.97 2.62
N SER A 79 -1.94 11.64 2.69
CA SER A 79 -3.12 10.92 3.20
C SER A 79 -3.44 11.31 4.64
N THR A 80 -2.44 11.31 5.54
CA THR A 80 -2.62 11.76 6.93
C THR A 80 -3.16 13.19 7.02
N LEU A 81 -2.62 14.11 6.22
CA LEU A 81 -3.09 15.49 6.20
C LEU A 81 -4.54 15.58 5.71
N GLN A 82 -4.93 14.80 4.70
CA GLN A 82 -6.31 14.80 4.20
C GLN A 82 -7.29 14.25 5.22
N TRP A 83 -6.95 13.16 5.90
CA TRP A 83 -7.79 12.64 7.00
C TRP A 83 -7.99 13.68 8.10
N ARG A 84 -6.93 14.39 8.49
CA ARG A 84 -7.04 15.46 9.48
C ARG A 84 -7.97 16.57 9.01
N ARG A 85 -7.80 17.06 7.78
CA ARG A 85 -8.66 18.10 7.20
C ARG A 85 -10.13 17.70 7.14
N LEU A 86 -10.42 16.45 6.81
CA LEU A 86 -11.80 15.94 6.76
C LEU A 86 -12.45 15.95 8.15
N VAL A 87 -11.72 15.50 9.18
CA VAL A 87 -12.23 15.49 10.55
C VAL A 87 -12.37 16.91 11.12
N GLU A 88 -11.38 17.77 10.91
CA GLU A 88 -11.42 19.17 11.35
C GLU A 88 -12.54 19.97 10.67
N ALA A 89 -12.89 19.64 9.43
CA ALA A 89 -13.98 20.32 8.72
C ALA A 89 -15.38 20.02 9.31
N ASP A 90 -15.54 18.94 10.07
CA ASP A 90 -16.80 18.57 10.73
C ASP A 90 -16.79 18.88 12.25
N ASP A 91 -15.74 19.52 12.78
CA ASP A 91 -15.60 19.82 14.22
C ASP A 91 -16.74 20.69 14.76
N GLU A 92 -17.26 21.62 13.94
CA GLU A 92 -18.42 22.45 14.33
C GLU A 92 -19.71 21.64 14.53
N ARG A 93 -19.84 20.48 13.86
CA ARG A 93 -21.03 19.62 13.92
C ARG A 93 -20.90 18.53 14.98
N VAL A 94 -19.70 17.98 15.13
CA VAL A 94 -19.38 16.91 16.07
C VAL A 94 -18.06 17.28 16.75
N PRO A 95 -18.10 18.07 17.83
CA PRO A 95 -16.89 18.48 18.52
C PRO A 95 -16.21 17.26 19.13
N LEU A 96 -14.95 17.03 18.75
CA LEU A 96 -14.15 15.90 19.21
C LEU A 96 -13.12 16.33 20.24
N LEU A 97 -12.88 15.47 21.24
CA LEU A 97 -11.87 15.72 22.27
C LEU A 97 -10.44 15.74 21.70
N ASP A 98 -10.18 14.89 20.69
CA ASP A 98 -8.90 14.80 19.97
C ASP A 98 -9.16 14.55 18.46
N PRO A 99 -9.31 15.62 17.65
CA PRO A 99 -9.49 15.51 16.21
C PRO A 99 -8.32 14.81 15.50
N GLY A 100 -7.11 14.96 16.02
CA GLY A 100 -5.91 14.34 15.44
C GLY A 100 -5.90 12.83 15.63
N GLY A 101 -6.21 12.36 16.85
CA GLY A 101 -6.38 10.94 17.15
C GLY A 101 -7.56 10.33 16.38
N ALA A 102 -8.68 11.04 16.28
CA ALA A 102 -9.84 10.58 15.50
C ALA A 102 -9.52 10.42 14.02
N ALA A 103 -8.78 11.35 13.40
CA ALA A 103 -8.34 11.25 12.02
C ALA A 103 -7.41 10.05 11.77
N ALA A 104 -6.47 9.79 12.69
CA ALA A 104 -5.59 8.62 12.61
C ALA A 104 -6.40 7.32 12.70
N LEU A 105 -7.34 7.23 13.65
CA LEU A 105 -8.20 6.05 13.82
C LEU A 105 -9.07 5.80 12.58
N ALA A 106 -9.64 6.86 11.99
CA ALA A 106 -10.43 6.76 10.76
C ALA A 106 -9.58 6.24 9.58
N ALA A 107 -8.35 6.73 9.43
CA ALA A 107 -7.42 6.26 8.41
C ALA A 107 -7.06 4.78 8.57
N ASP A 108 -6.80 4.35 9.81
CA ASP A 108 -6.47 2.96 10.13
C ASP A 108 -7.67 2.03 9.87
N ALA A 109 -8.87 2.42 10.30
CA ALA A 109 -10.09 1.68 10.04
C ALA A 109 -10.36 1.55 8.53
N TRP A 110 -10.20 2.63 7.77
CA TRP A 110 -10.31 2.61 6.31
C TRP A 110 -9.32 1.65 5.68
N SER A 111 -8.04 1.71 6.08
CA SER A 111 -7.00 0.81 5.59
C SER A 111 -7.32 -0.65 5.88
N LEU A 112 -7.77 -0.97 7.10
CA LEU A 112 -8.13 -2.32 7.50
C LEU A 112 -9.28 -2.86 6.64
N VAL A 113 -10.35 -2.09 6.43
CA VAL A 113 -11.49 -2.49 5.58
C VAL A 113 -11.05 -2.82 4.15
N HIS A 114 -10.09 -2.07 3.61
CA HIS A 114 -9.62 -2.28 2.23
C HIS A 114 -8.62 -3.44 2.11
N GLN A 115 -7.83 -3.71 3.14
CA GLN A 115 -6.88 -4.83 3.15
C GLN A 115 -7.56 -6.21 3.14
N TRP A 116 -8.71 -6.33 3.80
CA TRP A 116 -9.44 -7.60 3.90
C TRP A 116 -10.59 -7.73 2.89
N GLY A 117 -10.79 -6.70 2.05
CA GLY A 117 -12.02 -6.53 1.27
C GLY A 117 -13.17 -6.11 2.18
N ALA A 118 -14.07 -5.26 1.66
CA ALA A 118 -15.18 -4.65 2.41
C ALA A 118 -15.68 -5.56 3.54
N GLY A 119 -15.49 -5.13 4.81
CA GLY A 119 -16.01 -5.86 5.96
C GLY A 119 -17.44 -6.30 5.67
N GLY A 120 -17.69 -7.61 5.72
CA GLY A 120 -18.81 -8.23 5.01
C GLY A 120 -20.14 -7.50 5.21
N GLU A 121 -20.89 -7.30 4.13
CA GLU A 121 -22.25 -6.70 3.95
C GLU A 121 -22.68 -5.47 4.80
N SER A 122 -22.04 -5.11 5.89
CA SER A 122 -22.66 -4.40 7.02
C SER A 122 -22.27 -2.93 7.12
N TRP A 123 -21.05 -2.51 6.74
CA TRP A 123 -20.67 -1.10 6.93
C TRP A 123 -21.26 -0.16 5.87
N ARG A 124 -21.55 -0.66 4.65
CA ARG A 124 -22.33 0.07 3.63
C ARG A 124 -23.84 -0.17 3.73
N ALA A 125 -24.28 -1.17 4.48
CA ALA A 125 -25.70 -1.40 4.77
C ALA A 125 -26.22 -0.49 5.89
N TRP A 126 -25.34 0.15 6.68
CA TRP A 126 -25.72 1.28 7.52
C TRP A 126 -25.97 2.52 6.65
N ARG A 127 -27.10 2.48 5.93
CA ARG A 127 -27.73 3.66 5.37
C ARG A 127 -28.47 4.28 6.55
N ARG A 128 -28.15 5.53 6.92
CA ARG A 128 -28.99 6.31 7.84
C ARG A 128 -30.35 6.41 7.16
N ASP A 129 -31.30 5.56 7.53
CA ASP A 129 -32.67 5.76 7.14
C ASP A 129 -33.09 7.08 7.79
N ALA A 130 -33.49 8.05 6.97
CA ALA A 130 -33.99 9.36 7.40
C ALA A 130 -35.37 9.24 8.09
N ASN A 131 -35.63 8.11 8.74
CA ASN A 131 -36.92 7.72 9.26
C ASN A 131 -36.86 7.09 10.65
N ASP A 132 -35.77 7.31 11.41
CA ASP A 132 -35.88 7.34 12.89
C ASP A 132 -36.65 8.62 13.25
N ALA A 133 -37.93 8.62 12.88
CA ALA A 133 -38.92 9.39 13.56
C ALA A 133 -38.90 8.92 15.02
N ASP A 134 -38.88 9.92 15.91
CA ASP A 134 -39.23 9.81 17.31
C ASP A 134 -40.12 8.61 17.62
N ASP A 135 -39.71 7.82 18.61
CA ASP A 135 -40.66 7.17 19.51
C ASP A 135 -40.01 7.13 20.92
N PRO A 136 -40.83 7.19 21.99
CA PRO A 136 -40.83 8.27 22.98
C PRO A 136 -39.99 8.03 24.25
#